data_AF-H2C7P5-F1
#
_entry.id   AF-H2C7P5-F1
#
_cell.length_a   1.000
_cell.length_b   1.000
_cell.length_c   1.000
_cell.angle_alpha   90.00
_cell.angle_beta   90.00
_cell.angle_gamma   90.00
#
_symmetry.space_group_name_H-M   'P 1'
#
loop_
_entity.id
_entity.type
_entity.pdbx_description
1 polymer ?
#
loop_
_entity_poly.entity_id
_entity_poly.type
_entity_poly.pdbx_seq_one_letter_code
_entity_poly.pdbx_strand_id
1 'polypeptide(L)'
;MKLFGVNVDSLLTPEVRYLMTSTSFLPSLDEERPSIYSLDEGGRIIRELIILRESKLPGRRPQPGYKVKVEVKGDGRLSSLGGTNSLSVSLRAKNIREWLSADLIFQAGYINPSVTLIVRDVPVLANDEGELQTQVINFLREWGIKAEKLPVTLNYVPPGKKVKSRLIDIDYLSLAFSPKFSSDLARDLFG
;
A
#
# COMPACT_ATOMS: atom_id res chain seq x y z
N MET A 1 -5.71 -11.48 -7.38
CA MET A 1 -5.60 -11.15 -8.81
C MET A 1 -4.19 -10.65 -9.12
N LYS A 2 -3.79 -10.67 -10.40
CA LYS A 2 -2.49 -10.15 -10.82
C LYS A 2 -2.66 -9.07 -11.88
N LEU A 3 -1.91 -7.98 -11.76
CA LEU A 3 -1.76 -6.96 -12.80
C LEU A 3 -0.28 -6.85 -13.14
N PHE A 4 0.07 -6.89 -14.42
CA PHE A 4 1.47 -6.84 -14.88
C PHE A 4 2.36 -7.87 -14.16
N GLY A 5 1.84 -9.07 -13.91
CA GLY A 5 2.55 -10.13 -13.18
C GLY A 5 2.72 -9.92 -11.67
N VAL A 6 2.30 -8.79 -11.12
CA VAL A 6 2.34 -8.46 -9.68
C VAL A 6 1.04 -8.88 -9.01
N ASN A 7 1.11 -9.52 -7.84
CA ASN A 7 -0.08 -9.76 -7.03
C ASN A 7 -0.55 -8.43 -6.43
N VAL A 8 -1.77 -8.01 -6.71
CA VAL A 8 -2.34 -6.74 -6.24
C VAL A 8 -3.46 -6.93 -5.23
N ASP A 9 -3.63 -8.13 -4.66
CA ASP A 9 -4.71 -8.39 -3.72
C ASP A 9 -4.69 -7.46 -2.50
N SER A 10 -3.51 -7.04 -2.04
CA SER A 10 -3.41 -6.05 -0.95
C SER A 10 -4.05 -4.71 -1.27
N LEU A 11 -4.23 -4.36 -2.53
CA LEU A 11 -4.89 -3.13 -2.96
C LEU A 11 -6.41 -3.24 -2.98
N LEU A 12 -6.97 -4.44 -2.77
CA LEU A 12 -8.41 -4.67 -2.89
C LEU A 12 -9.09 -4.59 -1.52
N THR A 13 -10.03 -3.65 -1.39
CA THR A 13 -11.03 -3.59 -0.31
C THR A 13 -12.42 -3.41 -0.92
N PRO A 14 -13.50 -3.66 -0.16
CA PRO A 14 -14.87 -3.39 -0.65
C PRO A 14 -15.13 -1.93 -1.05
N GLU A 15 -14.34 -0.96 -0.56
CA GLU A 15 -14.46 0.46 -0.95
C GLU A 15 -13.82 0.76 -2.31
N VAL A 16 -12.88 -0.09 -2.75
CA VAL A 16 -12.13 0.13 -3.98
C VAL A 16 -13.04 0.01 -5.19
N ARG A 17 -12.92 0.98 -6.09
CA ARG A 17 -13.62 1.00 -7.39
C ARG A 17 -12.64 0.99 -8.55
N TYR A 18 -11.44 1.53 -8.35
CA TYR A 18 -10.43 1.60 -9.39
C TYR A 18 -9.06 1.16 -8.88
N LEU A 19 -8.30 0.51 -9.76
CA LEU A 19 -6.85 0.38 -9.63
C LEU A 19 -6.20 1.26 -10.70
N MET A 20 -5.17 2.01 -10.35
CA MET A 20 -4.49 2.90 -11.28
C MET A 20 -2.98 2.67 -11.25
N THR A 21 -2.33 2.61 -12.40
CA THR A 21 -0.87 2.55 -12.49
C THR A 21 -0.27 3.94 -12.65
N SER A 22 0.79 4.24 -11.90
CA SER A 22 1.59 5.46 -12.07
C SER A 22 3.03 5.21 -11.59
N THR A 23 3.75 6.28 -11.24
CA THR A 23 5.05 6.24 -10.57
C THR A 23 4.98 6.86 -9.18
N SER A 24 5.82 6.35 -8.27
CA SER A 24 6.03 6.91 -6.92
C SER A 24 7.50 7.20 -6.74
N PHE A 25 7.82 8.41 -6.28
CA PHE A 25 9.18 8.77 -5.90
C PHE A 25 9.53 8.16 -4.54
N LEU A 26 10.66 7.46 -4.46
CA LEU A 26 11.20 6.91 -3.22
C LEU A 26 12.45 7.69 -2.81
N PRO A 27 12.36 8.60 -1.82
CA PRO A 27 13.50 9.40 -1.40
C PRO A 27 14.70 8.57 -0.92
N SER A 28 14.45 7.40 -0.33
CA SER A 28 15.52 6.51 0.15
C SER A 28 16.38 5.91 -0.96
N LEU A 29 15.91 5.95 -2.22
CA LEU A 29 16.63 5.46 -3.39
C LEU A 29 16.90 6.56 -4.42
N ASP A 30 16.40 7.78 -4.18
CA ASP A 30 16.43 8.91 -5.12
C ASP A 30 15.96 8.54 -6.54
N GLU A 31 14.91 7.70 -6.64
CA GLU A 31 14.42 7.16 -7.91
C GLU A 31 12.89 7.05 -7.93
N GLU A 32 12.29 7.24 -9.11
CA GLU A 32 10.89 6.88 -9.37
C GLU A 32 10.73 5.38 -9.57
N ARG A 33 9.74 4.77 -8.91
CA ARG A 33 9.38 3.37 -9.08
C ARG A 33 7.96 3.22 -9.62
N PRO A 34 7.68 2.20 -10.44
CA PRO A 34 6.31 1.86 -10.82
C PRO A 34 5.45 1.60 -9.58
N SER A 35 4.23 2.13 -9.58
CA SER A 35 3.29 1.95 -8.49
C SER A 35 1.88 1.67 -8.99
N ILE A 36 1.11 0.98 -8.15
CA ILE A 36 -0.30 0.70 -8.38
C ILE A 36 -1.08 1.22 -7.18
N TYR A 37 -2.04 2.10 -7.43
CA TYR A 37 -2.92 2.69 -6.42
C TYR A 37 -4.27 2.00 -6.45
N SER A 38 -4.91 1.89 -5.29
CA SER A 38 -6.34 1.67 -5.21
C SER A 38 -7.06 2.96 -4.85
N LEU A 39 -8.16 3.19 -5.55
CA LEU A 39 -8.97 4.39 -5.45
C LEU A 39 -10.41 4.02 -5.13
N ASP A 40 -11.07 4.83 -4.30
CA ASP A 40 -12.51 4.78 -4.10
C ASP A 40 -13.26 5.42 -5.29
N GLU A 41 -14.59 5.56 -5.15
CA GLU A 41 -15.43 6.20 -6.16
C GLU A 41 -15.13 7.70 -6.35
N GLY A 42 -14.67 8.38 -5.28
CA GLY A 42 -14.28 9.79 -5.28
C GLY A 42 -12.86 10.05 -5.78
N GLY A 43 -12.09 9.01 -6.12
CA GLY A 43 -10.70 9.12 -6.55
C GLY A 43 -9.70 9.32 -5.41
N ARG A 44 -10.09 9.08 -4.15
CA ARG A 44 -9.18 9.09 -3.01
C ARG A 44 -8.34 7.82 -3.01
N ILE A 45 -7.04 7.97 -2.77
CA ILE A 45 -6.11 6.83 -2.62
C ILE A 45 -6.37 6.14 -1.29
N ILE A 46 -6.69 4.85 -1.35
CA ILE A 46 -6.87 3.97 -0.18
C ILE A 46 -5.55 3.25 0.12
N ARG A 47 -4.94 2.63 -0.90
CA ARG A 47 -3.68 1.88 -0.76
C ARG A 47 -2.79 2.09 -1.97
N GLU A 48 -1.50 1.87 -1.77
CA GLU A 48 -0.48 2.01 -2.80
C GLU A 48 0.47 0.82 -2.71
N LEU A 49 0.82 0.24 -3.85
CA LEU A 49 1.79 -0.83 -3.97
C LEU A 49 2.93 -0.36 -4.86
N ILE A 50 4.08 -0.08 -4.26
CA ILE A 50 5.29 0.37 -4.95
C ILE A 50 6.13 -0.85 -5.31
N ILE A 51 6.56 -0.94 -6.56
CA ILE A 51 7.30 -2.08 -7.09
C ILE A 51 8.79 -1.74 -7.09
N LEU A 52 9.51 -2.30 -6.13
CA LEU A 52 10.95 -2.05 -5.93
C LEU A 52 11.81 -2.86 -6.89
N ARG A 53 11.36 -4.08 -7.23
CA ARG A 53 12.04 -4.95 -8.19
C ARG A 53 11.01 -5.57 -9.11
N GLU A 54 11.15 -5.31 -10.40
CA GLU A 54 10.26 -5.83 -11.42
C GLU A 54 10.30 -7.36 -11.51
N SER A 55 9.21 -7.93 -12.01
CA SER A 55 9.18 -9.35 -12.38
C SER A 55 10.23 -9.62 -13.45
N LYS A 56 10.99 -10.71 -13.31
CA LYS A 56 11.93 -11.20 -14.33
C LYS A 56 11.26 -11.63 -15.64
N LEU A 57 9.93 -11.63 -15.71
CA LEU A 57 9.18 -12.03 -16.90
C LEU A 57 9.13 -10.87 -17.91
N PRO A 58 9.67 -11.04 -19.13
CA PRO A 58 9.65 -10.01 -20.16
C PRO A 58 8.21 -9.61 -20.55
N GLY A 59 8.00 -8.33 -20.84
CA GLY A 59 6.71 -7.79 -21.30
C GLY A 59 5.65 -7.54 -20.22
N ARG A 60 5.99 -7.70 -18.92
CA ARG A 60 5.06 -7.48 -17.79
C ARG A 60 5.44 -6.31 -16.91
N ARG A 61 6.04 -5.26 -17.48
CA ARG A 61 6.32 -4.03 -16.72
C ARG A 61 5.02 -3.25 -16.52
N PRO A 62 4.69 -2.83 -15.29
CA PRO A 62 3.61 -1.87 -15.07
C PRO A 62 3.95 -0.59 -15.82
N GLN A 63 3.14 -0.26 -16.81
CA GLN A 63 3.21 1.01 -17.50
C GLN A 63 2.31 2.00 -16.77
N PRO A 64 2.71 3.26 -16.56
CA PRO A 64 1.85 4.27 -15.97
C PRO A 64 0.66 4.59 -16.89
N GLY A 65 -0.43 5.08 -16.31
CA GLY A 65 -1.58 5.58 -17.06
C GLY A 65 -2.71 4.57 -17.31
N TYR A 66 -2.69 3.38 -16.71
CA TYR A 66 -3.82 2.46 -16.79
C TYR A 66 -4.77 2.68 -15.62
N LYS A 67 -6.08 2.73 -15.89
CA LYS A 67 -7.14 2.74 -14.88
C LYS A 67 -8.04 1.52 -15.10
N VAL A 68 -8.16 0.69 -14.08
CA VAL A 68 -8.91 -0.56 -14.11
C VAL A 68 -10.09 -0.44 -13.17
N LYS A 69 -11.31 -0.60 -13.67
CA LYS A 69 -12.51 -0.67 -12.83
C LYS A 69 -12.66 -2.06 -12.25
N VAL A 70 -12.86 -2.14 -10.94
CA VAL A 70 -12.92 -3.41 -10.20
C VAL A 70 -14.14 -3.45 -9.27
N GLU A 71 -14.69 -4.66 -9.10
CA GLU A 71 -15.67 -4.97 -8.05
C GLU A 71 -15.05 -5.98 -7.09
N VAL A 72 -15.10 -5.67 -5.80
CA VAL A 72 -14.36 -6.39 -4.76
C VAL A 72 -15.31 -6.80 -3.64
N LYS A 73 -15.25 -8.07 -3.23
CA LYS A 73 -16.12 -8.62 -2.16
C LYS A 73 -15.43 -8.80 -0.80
N GLY A 74 -14.13 -8.53 -0.69
CA GLY A 74 -13.39 -8.71 0.57
C GLY A 74 -12.10 -7.89 0.62
N ASP A 75 -11.44 -7.90 1.78
CA ASP A 75 -10.18 -7.20 2.00
C ASP A 75 -8.99 -8.15 1.81
N GLY A 76 -8.07 -7.79 0.92
CA GLY A 76 -6.86 -8.57 0.65
C GLY A 76 -5.69 -8.30 1.58
N ARG A 77 -5.77 -7.31 2.49
CA ARG A 77 -4.82 -7.05 3.57
C ARG A 77 -3.36 -7.11 3.10
N LEU A 78 -2.57 -8.07 3.58
CA LEU A 78 -1.16 -8.25 3.22
C LEU A 78 -0.90 -9.27 2.11
N SER A 79 -1.91 -9.65 1.33
CA SER A 79 -1.79 -10.75 0.37
C SER A 79 -0.75 -10.53 -0.73
N SER A 80 -0.47 -9.28 -1.12
CA SER A 80 0.61 -8.96 -2.05
C SER A 80 2.00 -9.18 -1.46
N LEU A 81 2.12 -9.26 -0.14
CA LEU A 81 3.35 -9.50 0.61
C LEU A 81 3.50 -10.96 1.05
N GLY A 82 2.58 -11.84 0.65
CA GLY A 82 2.59 -13.25 1.04
C GLY A 82 3.86 -13.98 0.56
N GLY A 83 4.39 -14.86 1.41
CA GLY A 83 5.62 -15.63 1.12
C GLY A 83 6.92 -14.89 1.42
N THR A 84 6.86 -13.72 2.08
CA THR A 84 8.04 -13.01 2.58
C THR A 84 8.56 -13.65 3.87
N ASN A 85 9.89 -13.69 4.02
CA ASN A 85 10.55 -14.19 5.23
C ASN A 85 10.59 -13.12 6.34
N SER A 86 10.52 -11.85 5.97
CA SER A 86 10.44 -10.75 6.92
C SER A 86 9.52 -9.63 6.43
N LEU A 87 8.97 -8.89 7.37
CA LEU A 87 8.10 -7.75 7.10
C LEU A 87 8.41 -6.65 8.08
N SER A 88 8.91 -5.53 7.57
CA SER A 88 9.01 -4.30 8.35
C SER A 88 7.68 -3.55 8.28
N VAL A 89 7.20 -3.09 9.43
CA VAL A 89 6.00 -2.27 9.57
C VAL A 89 6.40 -0.98 10.24
N SER A 90 6.12 0.14 9.60
CA SER A 90 6.32 1.47 10.16
C SER A 90 5.05 2.31 10.04
N LEU A 91 4.96 3.30 10.92
CA LEU A 91 3.86 4.25 11.03
C LEU A 91 4.36 5.60 10.56
N ARG A 92 3.53 6.34 9.82
CA ARG A 92 3.69 7.78 9.62
C ARG A 92 2.47 8.49 10.17
N ALA A 93 2.64 9.18 11.29
CA ALA A 93 1.58 10.00 11.87
C ALA A 93 1.23 11.19 10.96
N LYS A 94 -0.03 11.60 10.99
CA LYS A 94 -0.55 12.78 10.29
C LYS A 94 -1.44 13.56 11.23
N ASN A 95 -1.30 14.88 11.21
CA ASN A 95 -2.24 15.78 11.86
C ASN A 95 -3.44 16.04 10.94
N ILE A 96 -4.64 15.74 11.44
CA ILE A 96 -5.92 16.05 10.82
C ILE A 96 -6.68 16.95 11.79
N ARG A 97 -6.48 18.27 11.64
CA ARG A 97 -7.01 19.29 12.56
C ARG A 97 -6.49 19.05 13.98
N GLU A 98 -7.38 18.72 14.92
CA GLU A 98 -7.06 18.46 16.33
C GLU A 98 -6.75 16.98 16.61
N TRP A 99 -6.84 16.12 15.59
CA TRP A 99 -6.69 14.67 15.72
C TRP A 99 -5.43 14.18 15.00
N LEU A 100 -4.89 13.08 15.49
CA LEU A 100 -3.85 12.30 14.84
C LEU A 100 -4.46 11.11 14.08
N SER A 101 -3.97 10.89 12.88
CA SER A 101 -4.19 9.69 12.07
C SER A 101 -2.85 9.17 11.57
N ALA A 102 -2.84 8.13 10.72
CA ALA A 102 -1.61 7.59 10.20
C ALA A 102 -1.72 6.91 8.84
N ASP A 103 -0.58 6.88 8.15
CA ASP A 103 -0.30 5.87 7.13
C ASP A 103 0.47 4.71 7.75
N LEU A 104 0.20 3.50 7.26
CA LEU A 104 1.00 2.32 7.56
C LEU A 104 1.83 1.94 6.34
N ILE A 105 3.12 1.70 6.57
CA ILE A 105 4.07 1.29 5.53
C ILE A 105 4.54 -0.12 5.85
N PHE A 106 4.37 -1.01 4.89
CA PHE A 106 4.73 -2.42 4.97
C PHE A 106 5.79 -2.73 3.91
N GLN A 107 6.98 -3.09 4.36
CA GLN A 107 8.10 -3.43 3.48
C GLN A 107 8.46 -4.90 3.63
N ALA A 108 8.26 -5.67 2.56
CA ALA A 108 8.59 -7.09 2.54
C ALA A 108 10.09 -7.32 2.28
N GLY A 109 10.72 -8.19 3.09
CA GLY A 109 12.08 -8.65 2.88
C GLY A 109 12.18 -9.77 1.85
N TYR A 110 12.94 -9.54 0.78
CA TYR A 110 13.31 -10.56 -0.23
C TYR A 110 12.13 -11.38 -0.80
N ILE A 111 11.17 -10.70 -1.44
CA ILE A 111 10.17 -11.34 -2.31
C ILE A 111 10.37 -10.97 -3.79
N ASN A 112 9.83 -11.77 -4.70
CA ASN A 112 9.91 -11.56 -6.15
C ASN A 112 8.50 -11.52 -6.77
N PRO A 113 8.01 -10.36 -7.26
CA PRO A 113 8.64 -9.04 -7.22
C PRO A 113 8.74 -8.46 -5.80
N SER A 114 9.73 -7.60 -5.55
CA SER A 114 9.84 -6.87 -4.27
C SER A 114 8.91 -5.68 -4.28
N VAL A 115 8.06 -5.56 -3.27
CA VAL A 115 7.04 -4.51 -3.19
C VAL A 115 6.95 -3.91 -1.78
N THR A 116 6.57 -2.64 -1.74
CA THR A 116 6.16 -1.93 -0.52
C THR A 116 4.68 -1.62 -0.62
N LEU A 117 3.92 -1.99 0.41
CA LEU A 117 2.50 -1.64 0.53
C LEU A 117 2.37 -0.44 1.47
N ILE A 118 1.67 0.59 1.05
CA ILE A 118 1.28 1.72 1.89
C ILE A 118 -0.23 1.70 2.03
N VAL A 119 -0.72 1.66 3.26
CA VAL A 119 -2.14 1.83 3.60
C VAL A 119 -2.31 3.27 4.03
N ARG A 120 -3.12 4.02 3.27
CA ARG A 120 -3.35 5.43 3.53
C ARG A 120 -4.51 5.62 4.49
N ASP A 121 -4.37 6.62 5.36
CA ASP A 121 -5.43 7.10 6.26
C ASP A 121 -6.12 5.94 6.99
N VAL A 122 -5.32 5.18 7.73
CA VAL A 122 -5.79 4.07 8.56
C VAL A 122 -6.94 4.58 9.43
N PRO A 123 -8.03 3.80 9.62
CA PRO A 123 -9.24 4.24 10.34
C PRO A 123 -9.00 4.30 11.86
N VAL A 124 -8.09 5.17 12.27
CA VAL A 124 -7.69 5.47 13.64
C VAL A 124 -7.71 6.99 13.81
N LEU A 125 -8.21 7.44 14.95
CA LEU A 125 -8.28 8.85 15.33
C LEU A 125 -7.86 8.94 16.79
N ALA A 126 -6.74 9.60 17.05
CA ALA A 126 -6.13 9.69 18.37
C ALA A 126 -5.89 11.15 18.77
N ASN A 127 -5.88 11.41 20.07
CA ASN A 127 -5.58 12.74 20.62
C ASN A 127 -4.07 12.97 20.79
N ASP A 128 -3.31 11.88 20.97
CA ASP A 128 -1.87 11.91 21.16
C ASP A 128 -1.19 10.70 20.48
N GLU A 129 0.15 10.73 20.43
CA GLU A 129 0.94 9.68 19.76
C GLU A 129 0.83 8.31 20.44
N GLY A 130 0.67 8.27 21.76
CA GLY A 130 0.54 7.03 22.52
C GLY A 130 -0.79 6.33 22.23
N GLU A 131 -1.87 7.10 22.18
CA GLU A 131 -3.18 6.64 21.74
C GLU A 131 -3.12 6.18 20.27
N LEU A 132 -2.46 6.94 19.39
CA LEU A 132 -2.30 6.59 17.97
C LEU A 132 -1.62 5.24 17.81
N GLN A 133 -0.48 5.02 18.49
CA GLN A 133 0.22 3.74 18.44
C GLN A 133 -0.67 2.60 18.92
N THR A 134 -1.41 2.80 20.02
CA THR A 134 -2.30 1.78 20.59
C THR A 134 -3.41 1.40 19.61
N GLN A 135 -4.09 2.39 19.02
CA GLN A 135 -5.16 2.14 18.06
C GLN A 135 -4.64 1.44 16.80
N VAL A 136 -3.48 1.85 16.29
CA VAL A 136 -2.85 1.21 15.13
C VAL A 136 -2.45 -0.23 15.43
N ILE A 137 -1.87 -0.51 16.60
CA ILE A 137 -1.54 -1.88 17.01
C ILE A 137 -2.81 -2.74 17.05
N ASN A 138 -3.93 -2.22 17.56
CA ASN A 138 -5.21 -2.93 17.56
C ASN A 138 -5.71 -3.21 16.14
N PHE A 139 -5.65 -2.23 15.24
CA PHE A 139 -5.96 -2.43 13.83
C PHE A 139 -5.09 -3.52 13.18
N LEU A 140 -3.78 -3.53 13.46
CA LEU A 140 -2.86 -4.55 12.96
C LEU A 140 -3.20 -5.95 13.51
N ARG A 141 -3.69 -6.06 14.75
CA ARG A 141 -4.12 -7.34 15.34
C ARG A 141 -5.30 -7.94 14.58
N GLU A 142 -6.24 -7.14 14.09
CA GLU A 142 -7.37 -7.63 13.26
C GLU A 142 -6.87 -8.26 11.94
N TRP A 143 -5.69 -7.84 11.48
CA TRP A 143 -5.01 -8.38 10.31
C TRP A 143 -4.12 -9.58 10.64
N GLY A 144 -4.08 -10.01 11.90
CA GLY A 144 -3.28 -11.12 12.38
C GLY A 144 -1.82 -10.74 12.67
N ILE A 145 -1.49 -9.45 12.71
CA ILE A 145 -0.16 -8.97 13.05
C ILE A 145 -0.08 -8.72 14.55
N LYS A 146 0.86 -9.41 15.21
CA LYS A 146 1.14 -9.20 16.63
C LYS A 146 2.38 -8.30 16.74
N ALA A 147 2.15 -7.01 16.96
CA ALA A 147 3.18 -6.03 17.26
C ALA A 147 2.95 -5.46 18.67
N GLU A 148 4.03 -5.21 19.41
CA GLU A 148 3.97 -4.55 20.72
C GLU A 148 4.30 -3.05 20.63
N LYS A 149 5.07 -2.67 19.60
CA LYS A 149 5.46 -1.29 19.28
C LYS A 149 5.69 -1.13 17.79
N LEU A 150 5.70 0.11 17.30
CA LEU A 150 6.09 0.47 15.94
C LEU A 150 7.26 1.47 15.98
N PRO A 151 8.21 1.43 15.01
CA PRO A 151 8.33 0.44 13.94
C PRO A 151 8.73 -0.96 14.45
N VAL A 152 8.44 -2.00 13.68
CA VAL A 152 8.76 -3.40 14.02
C VAL A 152 9.14 -4.20 12.78
N THR A 153 9.98 -5.22 12.96
CA THR A 153 10.27 -6.23 11.94
C THR A 153 9.75 -7.58 12.43
N LEU A 154 8.93 -8.22 11.61
CA LEU A 154 8.31 -9.52 11.88
C LEU A 154 8.97 -10.58 11.01
N ASN A 155 9.32 -11.72 11.59
CA ASN A 155 9.89 -12.87 10.86
C ASN A 155 8.82 -13.84 10.31
N TYR A 156 7.54 -13.50 10.51
CA TYR A 156 6.41 -14.28 10.04
C TYR A 156 5.32 -13.33 9.56
N VAL A 157 4.84 -13.57 8.34
CA VAL A 157 3.69 -12.87 7.78
C VAL A 157 2.56 -13.89 7.59
N PRO A 158 1.35 -13.61 8.11
CA PRO A 158 0.20 -14.47 7.88
C PRO A 158 -0.01 -14.68 6.37
N PRO A 159 -0.32 -15.91 5.91
CA PRO A 159 -0.62 -16.15 4.51
C PRO A 159 -1.81 -15.29 4.07
N GLY A 160 -1.62 -14.59 2.94
CA GLY A 160 -2.63 -13.73 2.35
C GLY A 160 -3.94 -14.45 2.02
N LYS A 161 -5.07 -13.76 2.16
CA LYS A 161 -6.37 -14.22 1.66
C LYS A 161 -6.51 -13.83 0.18
N LYS A 162 -6.68 -14.82 -0.70
CA LYS A 162 -7.08 -14.55 -2.09
C LYS A 162 -8.43 -13.84 -2.08
N VAL A 163 -8.48 -12.64 -2.64
CA VAL A 163 -9.73 -11.87 -2.75
C VAL A 163 -10.42 -12.22 -4.06
N LYS A 164 -11.72 -12.48 -3.99
CA LYS A 164 -12.56 -12.58 -5.19
C LYS A 164 -12.83 -11.16 -5.67
N SER A 165 -12.25 -10.81 -6.81
CA SER A 165 -12.52 -9.57 -7.54
C SER A 165 -12.95 -9.86 -8.97
N ARG A 166 -13.78 -8.99 -9.51
CA ARG A 166 -14.17 -8.97 -10.92
C ARG A 166 -13.57 -7.73 -11.56
N LEU A 167 -12.74 -7.93 -12.58
CA LEU A 167 -12.32 -6.84 -13.46
C LEU A 167 -13.50 -6.52 -14.38
N ILE A 168 -13.90 -5.25 -14.39
CA ILE A 168 -15.04 -4.78 -15.18
C ILE A 168 -14.53 -4.17 -16.49
N ASP A 169 -13.55 -3.27 -16.40
CA ASP A 169 -13.09 -2.47 -17.53
C ASP A 169 -11.64 -2.01 -17.37
N ILE A 170 -10.97 -1.69 -18.47
CA ILE A 170 -9.61 -1.16 -18.51
C ILE A 170 -9.56 0.03 -19.47
N ASP A 171 -9.36 1.21 -18.90
CA ASP A 171 -9.13 2.43 -19.65
C ASP A 171 -7.66 2.81 -19.64
N TYR A 172 -7.16 3.24 -20.80
CA TYR A 172 -5.88 3.93 -20.88
C TYR A 172 -6.13 5.43 -20.67
N LEU A 173 -5.67 5.96 -19.53
CA LEU A 173 -5.65 7.40 -19.28
C LEU A 173 -4.52 8.02 -20.08
N SER A 174 -4.85 8.72 -21.17
CA SER A 174 -3.91 9.57 -21.86
C SER A 174 -3.55 10.79 -20.99
N LEU A 175 -2.42 10.69 -20.28
CA LEU A 175 -1.59 11.75 -19.67
C LEU A 175 -2.14 12.62 -18.51
N ALA A 176 -1.23 12.82 -17.54
CA ALA A 176 -1.21 13.79 -16.44
C ALA A 176 -2.05 13.49 -15.18
N PHE A 177 -1.78 12.36 -14.50
CA PHE A 177 -2.01 12.28 -13.05
C PHE A 177 -0.67 12.21 -12.32
N SER A 178 -0.15 13.37 -11.94
CA SER A 178 0.93 13.47 -10.94
C SER A 178 0.23 13.65 -9.59
N PRO A 179 0.17 12.63 -8.72
CA PRO A 179 -0.25 12.87 -7.35
C PRO A 179 0.76 13.86 -6.75
N LYS A 180 0.33 15.08 -6.44
CA LYS A 180 1.15 16.06 -5.72
C LYS A 180 1.55 15.45 -4.38
N PHE A 181 2.75 14.89 -4.29
CA PHE A 181 3.38 14.53 -3.04
C PHE A 181 3.96 15.81 -2.43
N SER A 182 3.56 16.16 -1.20
CA SER A 182 4.30 17.14 -0.42
C SER A 182 5.67 16.55 -0.08
N SER A 183 6.69 17.38 -0.20
CA SER A 183 8.11 17.11 -0.03
C SER A 183 8.54 16.76 1.41
N ASP A 184 7.62 16.37 2.28
CA ASP A 184 7.90 16.11 3.70
C ASP A 184 8.48 14.70 3.95
N LEU A 185 8.57 13.89 2.89
CA LEU A 185 8.90 12.47 2.95
C LEU A 185 10.37 12.14 3.28
N ALA A 186 11.26 13.14 3.29
CA ALA A 186 12.70 12.96 3.49
C ALA A 186 13.21 13.39 4.87
N ARG A 187 12.46 14.19 5.63
CA ARG A 187 12.94 14.71 6.93
C ARG A 187 12.80 13.72 8.08
N ASP A 188 11.79 12.85 8.05
CA ASP A 188 11.45 12.02 9.23
C ASP A 188 12.05 10.60 9.20
N LEU A 189 12.69 10.19 8.10
CA LEU A 189 13.36 8.88 8.00
C LEU A 189 14.85 8.93 8.35
N PHE A 190 15.44 10.12 8.41
CA PHE A 190 16.89 10.33 8.62
C PHE A 190 17.21 11.49 9.59
N GLY A 191 16.20 12.02 10.29
CA GLY A 191 16.33 13.03 11.33
C GLY A 191 16.37 12.42 12.73
#